data_AF-A0A5A7R975-F1
#
_entry.id   AF-A0A5A7R975-F1
#
_cell.length_a   1.000
_cell.length_b   1.000
_cell.length_c   1.000
_cell.angle_alpha   90.00
_cell.angle_beta   90.00
_cell.angle_gamma   90.00
#
_symmetry.space_group_name_H-M   'P 1'
#
loop_
_entity.id
_entity.type
_entity.pdbx_description
1 polymer ?
#
loop_
_entity_poly.entity_id
_entity_poly.type
_entity_poly.pdbx_seq_one_letter_code
_entity_poly.pdbx_strand_id
1 'polypeptide(L)'
;MSNFIGSSLLLPIAILFLLLPHSWSVDIRTQQLIGDICRRTYNYGYCIDVFYKNLYKPTMDIKGLTEIAVTQSLLHTSDTLKFIVKSLDSERRSDIRDVYNFCRTSYNSGLSKLTDALLAFAKGDYKNMPILLLQGDRSLSNCQAFADNRVPRLADENGKNRELIQMSLVSGQLIGHV
;
A
#
# COMPACT_ATOMS: atom_id res chain seq x y z
N MET A 1 -53.10 37.38 18.89
CA MET A 1 -52.53 36.09 19.35
C MET A 1 -52.55 35.14 18.16
N SER A 2 -51.51 34.49 17.68
CA SER A 2 -50.05 34.58 17.76
C SER A 2 -49.56 33.71 16.60
N ASN A 3 -48.52 34.16 15.89
CA ASN A 3 -48.03 33.53 14.66
C ASN A 3 -47.41 32.14 14.92
N PHE A 4 -47.71 31.17 14.06
CA PHE A 4 -47.14 29.82 14.07
C PHE A 4 -46.50 29.53 12.70
N ILE A 5 -45.30 30.06 12.44
CA ILE A 5 -44.50 29.73 11.25
C ILE A 5 -43.04 29.67 11.67
N GLY A 6 -42.49 28.47 11.87
CA GLY A 6 -41.09 28.33 12.24
C GLY A 6 -40.67 26.92 12.65
N SER A 7 -40.91 25.89 11.82
CA SER A 7 -40.33 24.56 12.10
C SER A 7 -40.05 23.66 10.88
N SER A 8 -40.35 24.07 9.64
CA SER A 8 -40.33 23.13 8.51
C SER A 8 -39.01 23.07 7.72
N LEU A 9 -38.06 23.98 7.96
CA LEU A 9 -36.78 24.03 7.22
C LEU A 9 -35.61 23.32 7.92
N LEU A 10 -35.76 22.88 9.17
CA LEU A 10 -34.67 22.25 9.93
C LEU A 10 -34.39 20.80 9.49
N LEU A 11 -35.44 20.07 9.07
CA LEU A 11 -35.31 18.68 8.60
C LEU A 11 -34.47 18.54 7.30
N PRO A 12 -34.73 19.30 6.21
CA PRO A 12 -33.95 19.15 4.98
C PRO A 12 -32.48 19.58 5.14
N ILE A 13 -32.18 20.54 6.02
CA ILE A 13 -30.81 20.97 6.34
C ILE A 13 -30.05 19.85 7.06
N ALA A 14 -30.67 19.19 8.04
CA ALA A 14 -30.05 18.06 8.75
C ALA A 14 -29.73 16.87 7.82
N ILE A 15 -30.60 16.59 6.84
CA ILE A 15 -30.38 15.54 5.84
C ILE A 15 -29.22 15.92 4.90
N LEU A 16 -29.07 17.20 4.53
CA LEU A 16 -27.95 17.67 3.70
C LEU A 16 -26.58 17.52 4.40
N PHE A 17 -26.51 17.76 5.70
CA PHE A 17 -25.28 17.55 6.48
C PHE A 17 -24.89 16.07 6.65
N LEU A 18 -25.85 15.15 6.61
CA LEU A 18 -25.60 13.70 6.64
C LEU A 18 -25.13 13.14 5.29
N LEU A 19 -25.44 13.84 4.19
CA LEU A 19 -25.04 13.46 2.82
C LEU A 19 -23.70 14.06 2.41
N LEU A 20 -23.17 15.03 3.15
CA LEU A 20 -21.80 15.48 2.97
C LEU A 20 -20.87 14.35 3.44
N PRO A 21 -19.98 13.83 2.58
CA PRO A 21 -18.97 12.90 3.03
C PRO A 21 -18.21 13.59 4.17
N HIS A 22 -18.25 12.98 5.35
CA HIS A 22 -17.46 13.40 6.50
C HIS A 22 -15.99 13.28 6.08
N SER A 23 -15.47 14.35 5.48
CA SER A 23 -14.05 14.53 5.24
C SER A 23 -13.45 14.79 6.60
N TRP A 24 -13.12 13.70 7.29
CA TRP A 24 -12.42 13.82 8.55
C TRP A 24 -11.07 14.50 8.27
N SER A 25 -10.85 15.65 8.90
CA SER A 25 -9.55 16.29 8.87
C SER A 25 -8.56 15.37 9.60
N VAL A 26 -7.59 14.83 8.87
CA VAL A 26 -6.50 14.05 9.45
C VAL A 26 -5.76 14.90 10.46
N ASP A 27 -5.52 14.38 11.66
CA ASP A 27 -4.90 15.19 12.72
C ASP A 27 -3.44 15.50 12.39
N ILE A 28 -2.93 16.60 12.95
CA ILE A 28 -1.60 17.12 12.61
C ILE A 28 -0.46 16.14 12.92
N ARG A 29 -0.59 15.29 13.95
CA ARG A 29 0.44 14.30 14.28
C ARG A 29 0.47 13.19 13.24
N THR A 30 -0.70 12.72 12.80
CA THR A 30 -0.79 11.74 11.70
C THR A 30 -0.18 12.31 10.42
N GLN A 31 -0.49 13.56 10.07
CA GLN A 31 0.10 14.22 8.90
C GLN A 31 1.63 14.33 9.00
N GLN A 32 2.16 14.67 10.18
CA GLN A 32 3.59 14.74 10.44
C GLN A 32 4.26 13.36 10.29
N LEU A 33 3.69 12.31 10.89
CA LEU A 33 4.21 10.94 10.76
C LEU A 33 4.23 10.47 9.30
N ILE A 34 3.14 10.71 8.56
CA ILE A 34 3.06 10.44 7.12
C ILE A 34 4.18 11.20 6.38
N GLY A 35 4.35 12.49 6.67
CA GLY A 35 5.39 13.32 6.06
C GLY A 35 6.80 12.81 6.35
N ASP A 36 7.07 12.37 7.57
CA ASP A 36 8.37 11.84 7.98
C ASP A 36 8.69 10.49 7.34
N ILE A 37 7.68 9.63 7.16
CA ILE A 37 7.82 8.39 6.38
C ILE A 37 8.12 8.74 4.92
N CYS A 38 7.26 9.52 4.27
CA CYS A 38 7.32 9.75 2.83
C CYS A 38 8.56 10.54 2.38
N ARG A 39 9.18 11.33 3.25
CA ARG A 39 10.48 11.99 2.95
C ARG A 39 11.64 11.00 2.82
N ARG A 40 11.48 9.76 3.31
CA ARG A 40 12.51 8.71 3.30
C ARG A 40 12.21 7.60 2.28
N THR A 41 11.23 7.83 1.39
CA THR A 41 10.88 6.92 0.29
C THR A 41 11.33 7.51 -1.05
N TYR A 42 11.20 6.75 -2.14
CA TYR A 42 11.67 7.21 -3.46
C TYR A 42 10.68 8.17 -4.11
N ASN A 43 9.39 8.09 -3.77
CA ASN A 43 8.35 8.92 -4.34
C ASN A 43 7.41 9.49 -3.27
N TYR A 44 7.75 10.70 -2.81
CA TYR A 44 6.98 11.42 -1.80
C TYR A 44 5.48 11.52 -2.16
N GLY A 45 5.16 11.94 -3.38
CA GLY A 45 3.77 12.16 -3.80
C GLY A 45 2.94 10.88 -3.81
N TYR A 46 3.52 9.78 -4.30
CA TYR A 46 2.88 8.47 -4.28
C TYR A 46 2.68 7.96 -2.85
N CYS A 47 3.70 8.07 -1.99
CA CYS A 47 3.61 7.67 -0.60
C CYS A 47 2.50 8.41 0.15
N ILE A 48 2.41 9.74 -0.02
CA ILE A 48 1.35 10.58 0.54
C ILE A 48 -0.03 10.06 0.09
N ASP A 49 -0.21 9.88 -1.22
CA ASP A 49 -1.47 9.44 -1.82
C ASP A 49 -1.91 8.07 -1.28
N VAL A 50 -0.98 7.11 -1.19
CA VAL A 50 -1.25 5.78 -0.63
C VAL A 50 -1.74 5.89 0.81
N PHE A 51 -1.09 6.68 1.66
CA PHE A 51 -1.54 6.82 3.05
C PHE A 51 -2.94 7.44 3.12
N TYR A 52 -3.15 8.61 2.52
CA TYR A 52 -4.44 9.31 2.64
C TYR A 52 -5.62 8.52 2.07
N LYS A 53 -5.41 7.71 1.02
CA LYS A 53 -6.44 6.82 0.47
C LYS A 53 -6.81 5.65 1.39
N ASN A 54 -5.92 5.28 2.31
CA ASN A 54 -6.06 4.07 3.12
C ASN A 54 -6.18 4.36 4.63
N LEU A 55 -6.28 5.63 5.04
CA LEU A 55 -6.60 5.99 6.41
C LEU A 55 -8.02 5.54 6.76
N TYR A 56 -8.15 4.79 7.86
CA TYR A 56 -9.44 4.34 8.38
C TYR A 56 -9.92 5.13 9.60
N LYS A 57 -9.10 6.05 10.11
CA LYS A 57 -9.42 7.00 11.17
C LYS A 57 -8.58 8.27 11.03
N PRO A 58 -9.01 9.41 11.60
CA PRO A 58 -8.30 10.69 11.46
C PRO A 58 -6.94 10.68 12.19
N THR A 59 -6.82 9.81 13.20
CA THR A 59 -5.64 9.68 14.05
C THR A 59 -5.05 8.29 14.00
N MET A 60 -3.88 8.19 13.37
CA MET A 60 -3.08 6.99 13.25
C MET A 60 -1.76 7.15 14.00
N ASP A 61 -1.37 6.11 14.71
CA ASP A 61 -0.01 5.99 15.23
C ASP A 61 0.89 5.34 14.18
N ILE A 62 2.19 5.23 14.50
CA ILE A 62 3.16 4.62 13.59
C ILE A 62 2.86 3.15 13.28
N LYS A 63 2.19 2.44 14.19
CA LYS A 63 1.77 1.05 13.96
C LYS A 63 0.67 0.99 12.92
N GLY A 64 -0.37 1.81 13.05
CA GLY A 64 -1.44 1.89 12.05
C GLY A 64 -0.94 2.31 10.66
N LEU A 65 0.01 3.25 10.58
CA LEU A 65 0.63 3.61 9.30
C LEU A 65 1.47 2.45 8.74
N THR A 66 2.20 1.72 9.59
CA THR A 66 2.96 0.54 9.14
C THR A 66 2.04 -0.57 8.64
N GLU A 67 0.91 -0.81 9.31
CA GLU A 67 -0.11 -1.76 8.87
C GLU A 67 -0.61 -1.43 7.46
N ILE A 68 -0.91 -0.15 7.19
CA ILE A 68 -1.29 0.32 5.85
C ILE A 68 -0.20 -0.02 4.84
N ALA A 69 1.05 0.38 5.08
CA ALA A 69 2.14 0.20 4.13
C ALA A 69 2.39 -1.29 3.81
N VAL A 70 2.43 -2.15 4.82
CA VAL A 70 2.65 -3.60 4.64
C VAL A 70 1.48 -4.23 3.89
N THR A 71 0.24 -3.84 4.24
CA THR A 71 -0.97 -4.34 3.57
C THR A 71 -1.00 -3.93 2.10
N GLN A 72 -0.68 -2.67 1.79
CA GLN A 72 -0.65 -2.19 0.41
C GLN A 72 0.45 -2.88 -0.40
N SER A 73 1.61 -3.14 0.21
CA SER A 73 2.67 -3.95 -0.42
C SER A 73 2.17 -5.34 -0.81
N LEU A 74 1.47 -6.02 0.11
CA LEU A 74 0.92 -7.35 -0.12
C LEU A 74 -0.16 -7.34 -1.23
N LEU A 75 -1.11 -6.40 -1.17
CA LEU A 75 -2.18 -6.28 -2.15
C LEU A 75 -1.63 -6.02 -3.55
N HIS A 76 -0.71 -5.07 -3.68
CA HIS A 76 -0.13 -4.71 -4.97
C HIS A 76 0.72 -5.85 -5.55
N THR A 77 1.49 -6.56 -4.72
CA THR A 77 2.24 -7.74 -5.14
C THR A 77 1.31 -8.86 -5.61
N SER A 78 0.20 -9.10 -4.89
CA SER A 78 -0.81 -10.10 -5.24
C SER A 78 -1.49 -9.77 -6.57
N ASP A 79 -1.87 -8.52 -6.79
CA ASP A 79 -2.49 -8.08 -8.04
C ASP A 79 -1.52 -8.14 -9.23
N THR A 80 -0.25 -7.83 -8.99
CA THR A 80 0.79 -7.98 -10.01
C THR A 80 1.02 -9.45 -10.37
N LEU A 81 1.00 -10.36 -9.38
CA LEU A 81 1.06 -11.80 -9.64
C LEU A 81 -0.14 -12.28 -10.47
N LYS A 82 -1.36 -11.82 -10.18
CA LYS A 82 -2.54 -12.12 -11.01
C LYS A 82 -2.35 -11.63 -12.45
N PHE A 83 -1.81 -10.43 -12.63
CA PHE A 83 -1.46 -9.90 -13.94
C PHE A 83 -0.45 -10.80 -14.67
N ILE A 84 0.62 -11.23 -13.99
CA ILE A 84 1.63 -12.13 -14.56
C ILE A 84 1.01 -13.46 -15.01
N VAL A 85 0.20 -14.09 -14.15
CA VAL A 85 -0.46 -15.37 -14.46
C VAL A 85 -1.37 -15.23 -15.68
N LYS A 86 -2.25 -14.21 -15.69
CA LYS A 86 -3.13 -13.96 -16.84
C LYS A 86 -2.34 -13.69 -18.12
N SER A 87 -1.25 -12.95 -18.03
CA SER A 87 -0.42 -12.63 -19.19
C SER A 87 0.28 -13.87 -19.74
N LEU A 88 0.81 -14.73 -18.86
CA LEU A 88 1.41 -16.01 -19.23
C LEU A 88 0.44 -16.93 -20.01
N ASP A 89 -0.82 -16.98 -19.58
CA ASP A 89 -1.85 -17.84 -20.20
C ASP A 89 -2.23 -17.37 -21.61
N SER A 90 -2.15 -16.06 -21.86
CA SER A 90 -2.52 -15.45 -23.15
C SER A 90 -1.36 -15.23 -24.12
N GLU A 91 -0.12 -15.23 -23.62
CA GLU A 91 1.07 -14.94 -24.43
C GLU A 91 1.44 -16.13 -25.33
N ARG A 92 1.79 -15.84 -26.58
CA ARG A 92 2.17 -16.84 -27.59
C ARG A 92 3.67 -16.87 -27.86
N ARG A 93 4.36 -15.75 -27.64
CA ARG A 93 5.81 -15.64 -27.81
C ARG A 93 6.54 -16.39 -26.71
N SER A 94 7.28 -17.43 -27.06
CA SER A 94 8.00 -18.27 -26.09
C SER A 94 8.96 -17.47 -25.21
N ASP A 95 9.69 -16.53 -25.79
CA ASP A 95 10.66 -15.69 -25.08
C ASP A 95 10.02 -14.79 -24.01
N ILE A 96 8.79 -14.33 -24.24
CA ILE A 96 8.03 -13.52 -23.28
C ILE A 96 7.31 -14.41 -22.25
N ARG A 97 6.84 -15.60 -22.67
CA ARG A 97 6.31 -16.61 -21.72
C ARG A 97 7.35 -17.02 -20.69
N ASP A 98 8.62 -17.18 -21.11
CA ASP A 98 9.71 -17.50 -20.20
C ASP A 98 9.92 -16.39 -19.15
N VAL A 99 9.81 -15.12 -19.56
CA VAL A 99 9.80 -13.97 -18.64
C VAL A 99 8.65 -14.05 -17.65
N TYR A 100 7.41 -14.22 -18.11
CA TYR A 100 6.28 -14.31 -17.19
C TYR A 100 6.36 -15.52 -16.27
N ASN A 101 6.87 -16.67 -16.75
CA ASN A 101 7.04 -17.86 -15.94
C ASN A 101 8.09 -17.66 -14.83
N PHE A 102 9.23 -17.05 -15.16
CA PHE A 102 10.25 -16.70 -14.16
C PHE A 102 9.72 -15.68 -13.15
N CYS A 103 9.04 -14.65 -13.64
CA CYS A 103 8.43 -13.63 -12.81
C CYS A 103 7.34 -14.20 -11.90
N ARG A 104 6.54 -15.16 -12.36
CA ARG A 104 5.54 -15.85 -11.53
C ARG A 104 6.18 -16.53 -10.32
N THR A 105 7.27 -17.26 -10.52
CA THR A 105 8.02 -17.91 -9.42
C THR A 105 8.59 -16.88 -8.46
N SER A 106 9.19 -15.82 -8.99
CA SER A 106 9.75 -14.71 -8.20
C SER A 106 8.69 -14.00 -7.36
N TYR A 107 7.53 -13.70 -7.95
CA TYR A 107 6.40 -13.07 -7.27
C TYR A 107 5.73 -13.98 -6.26
N ASN A 108 5.62 -15.29 -6.51
CA ASN A 108 5.15 -16.24 -5.49
C ASN A 108 6.06 -16.24 -4.26
N SER A 109 7.39 -16.27 -4.48
CA SER A 109 8.36 -16.19 -3.38
C SER A 109 8.26 -14.85 -2.64
N GLY A 110 8.19 -13.73 -3.38
CA GLY A 110 8.05 -12.40 -2.80
C GLY A 110 6.77 -12.27 -1.97
N LEU A 111 5.63 -12.68 -2.53
CA LEU A 111 4.32 -12.65 -1.86
C LEU A 111 4.31 -13.48 -0.57
N SER A 112 4.95 -14.67 -0.58
CA SER A 112 5.12 -15.46 0.64
C SER A 112 5.88 -14.70 1.71
N LYS A 113 6.97 -14.01 1.36
CA LYS A 113 7.76 -13.23 2.32
C LYS A 113 7.03 -11.99 2.82
N LEU A 114 6.27 -11.31 1.98
CA LEU A 114 5.42 -10.19 2.42
C LEU A 114 4.29 -10.66 3.33
N THR A 115 3.73 -11.85 3.08
CA THR A 115 2.76 -12.49 3.98
C THR A 115 3.39 -12.78 5.33
N ASP A 116 4.58 -13.38 5.35
CA ASP A 116 5.34 -13.61 6.59
C ASP A 116 5.64 -12.29 7.32
N ALA A 117 5.97 -11.22 6.60
CA ALA A 117 6.22 -9.90 7.18
C ALA A 117 4.97 -9.32 7.85
N LEU A 118 3.80 -9.44 7.21
CA LEU A 118 2.52 -9.05 7.80
C LEU A 118 2.20 -9.86 9.05
N LEU A 119 2.49 -11.17 9.05
CA LEU A 119 2.32 -12.02 10.22
C LEU A 119 3.29 -11.63 11.36
N ALA A 120 4.54 -11.30 11.04
CA ALA A 120 5.50 -10.79 12.02
C ALA A 120 5.03 -9.48 12.62
N PHE A 121 4.55 -8.54 11.79
CA PHE A 121 3.94 -7.29 12.24
C PHE A 121 2.77 -7.52 13.21
N ALA A 122 1.82 -8.38 12.83
CA ALA A 122 0.65 -8.70 13.64
C ALA A 122 1.00 -9.33 14.99
N LYS A 123 2.11 -10.06 15.06
CA LYS A 123 2.66 -10.66 16.30
C LYS A 123 3.51 -9.68 17.12
N GLY A 124 3.74 -8.47 16.63
CA GLY A 124 4.65 -7.50 17.27
C GLY A 124 6.14 -7.81 17.07
N ASP A 125 6.49 -8.72 16.17
CA ASP A 125 7.87 -9.06 15.82
C ASP A 125 8.43 -8.05 14.81
N TYR A 126 8.59 -6.80 15.28
CA TYR A 126 9.06 -5.67 14.47
C TYR A 126 10.56 -5.78 14.11
N LYS A 127 11.30 -6.69 14.74
CA LYS A 127 12.70 -6.96 14.38
C LYS A 127 12.81 -7.84 13.15
N ASN A 128 11.95 -8.85 13.04
CA ASN A 128 11.97 -9.77 11.91
C ASN A 128 11.20 -9.25 10.69
N MET A 129 10.15 -8.43 10.90
CA MET A 129 9.36 -7.87 9.80
C MET A 129 10.22 -7.17 8.71
N PRO A 130 11.15 -6.26 9.02
CA PRO A 130 12.00 -5.64 8.00
C PRO A 130 12.89 -6.65 7.23
N ILE A 131 13.35 -7.70 7.89
CA ILE A 131 14.14 -8.77 7.26
C ILE A 131 13.30 -9.49 6.20
N LEU A 132 12.06 -9.82 6.55
CA LEU A 132 11.12 -10.48 5.65
C LEU A 132 10.71 -9.57 4.48
N LEU A 133 10.49 -8.28 4.74
CA LEU A 133 10.25 -7.27 3.70
C LEU A 133 11.42 -7.20 2.70
N LEU A 134 12.66 -7.14 3.18
CA LEU A 134 13.86 -7.13 2.32
C LEU A 134 14.03 -8.43 1.52
N GLN A 135 13.71 -9.58 2.11
CA GLN A 135 13.69 -10.85 1.37
C GLN A 135 12.63 -10.84 0.28
N GLY A 136 11.43 -10.31 0.57
CA GLY A 136 10.37 -10.12 -0.41
C GLY A 136 10.82 -9.23 -1.57
N ASP A 137 11.35 -8.04 -1.26
CA ASP A 137 11.85 -7.08 -2.25
C ASP A 137 12.92 -7.69 -3.16
N ARG A 138 13.85 -8.46 -2.58
CA ARG A 138 14.87 -9.18 -3.36
C ARG A 138 14.24 -10.18 -4.33
N SER A 139 13.23 -10.93 -3.90
CA SER A 139 12.52 -11.85 -4.79
C SER A 139 11.82 -11.11 -5.92
N LEU A 140 11.16 -9.98 -5.66
CA LEU A 140 10.50 -9.18 -6.69
C LEU A 140 11.53 -8.56 -7.66
N SER A 141 12.66 -8.08 -7.15
CA SER A 141 13.75 -7.50 -7.95
C SER A 141 14.37 -8.51 -8.92
N ASN A 142 14.37 -9.81 -8.60
CA ASN A 142 14.82 -10.84 -9.53
C ASN A 142 13.95 -10.86 -10.80
N CYS A 143 12.62 -10.70 -10.68
CA CYS A 143 11.74 -10.58 -11.84
C CYS A 143 12.12 -9.35 -12.68
N GLN A 144 12.37 -8.20 -12.05
CA GLN A 144 12.79 -7.00 -12.77
C GLN A 144 14.08 -7.23 -13.57
N ALA A 145 15.10 -7.80 -12.91
CA ALA A 145 16.39 -8.07 -13.54
C ALA A 145 16.26 -9.07 -14.70
N PHE A 146 15.41 -10.08 -14.56
CA PHE A 146 15.18 -11.06 -15.63
C PHE A 146 14.35 -10.47 -16.77
N ALA A 147 13.27 -9.74 -16.47
CA ALA A 147 12.41 -9.13 -17.47
C ALA A 147 13.17 -8.09 -18.31
N ASP A 148 14.09 -7.36 -17.68
CA ASP A 148 14.79 -6.22 -18.27
C ASP A 148 13.74 -5.27 -18.90
N ASN A 149 13.88 -4.91 -20.18
CA ASN A 149 12.93 -4.05 -20.89
C ASN A 149 11.93 -4.82 -21.75
N ARG A 150 11.89 -6.16 -21.65
CA ARG A 150 11.03 -7.00 -22.51
C ARG A 150 9.55 -6.89 -22.18
N VAL A 151 9.22 -6.52 -20.94
CA VAL A 151 7.85 -6.29 -20.48
C VAL A 151 7.79 -4.98 -19.68
N PRO A 152 7.67 -3.81 -20.34
CA PRO A 152 7.73 -2.51 -19.68
C PRO A 152 6.73 -2.36 -18.53
N ARG A 153 5.54 -2.93 -18.67
CA ARG A 153 4.53 -2.93 -17.60
C ARG A 153 5.02 -3.59 -16.32
N LEU A 154 5.84 -4.65 -16.40
CA LEU A 154 6.42 -5.26 -15.19
C LEU A 154 7.42 -4.32 -14.51
N ALA A 155 8.13 -3.48 -15.27
CA ALA A 155 9.00 -2.46 -14.69
C ALA A 155 8.22 -1.46 -13.84
N ASP A 156 7.06 -1.01 -14.33
CA ASP A 156 6.20 -0.08 -13.58
C ASP A 156 5.65 -0.73 -12.30
N GLU A 157 5.14 -1.96 -12.37
CA GLU A 157 4.60 -2.65 -11.18
C GLU A 157 5.71 -3.04 -10.19
N ASN A 158 6.89 -3.43 -10.66
CA ASN A 158 8.06 -3.67 -9.80
C ASN A 158 8.50 -2.38 -9.08
N GLY A 159 8.50 -1.24 -9.79
CA GLY A 159 8.81 0.07 -9.21
C GLY A 159 7.85 0.47 -8.09
N LYS A 160 6.54 0.25 -8.30
CA LYS A 160 5.52 0.51 -7.27
C LYS A 160 5.63 -0.45 -6.08
N ASN A 161 5.87 -1.74 -6.32
CA ASN A 161 6.11 -2.71 -5.23
C ASN A 161 7.31 -2.29 -4.38
N ARG A 162 8.42 -1.86 -5.01
CA ARG A 162 9.60 -1.37 -4.31
C ARG A 162 9.29 -0.13 -3.46
N GLU A 163 8.49 0.80 -3.97
CA GLU A 163 8.07 1.98 -3.20
C GLU A 163 7.20 1.61 -1.99
N LEU A 164 6.22 0.72 -2.16
CA LEU A 164 5.35 0.25 -1.06
C LEU A 164 6.15 -0.52 0.01
N ILE A 165 7.10 -1.37 -0.41
CA ILE A 165 7.99 -2.06 0.53
C ILE A 165 8.89 -1.05 1.26
N GLN A 166 9.39 -0.03 0.56
CA GLN A 166 10.18 1.03 1.18
C GLN A 166 9.37 1.82 2.22
N MET A 167 8.10 2.15 1.93
CA MET A 167 7.19 2.75 2.91
C MET A 167 7.08 1.86 4.17
N SER A 168 6.93 0.54 3.97
CA SER A 168 6.81 -0.44 5.05
C SER A 168 8.07 -0.56 5.90
N LEU A 169 9.25 -0.53 5.25
CA LEU A 169 10.55 -0.57 5.92
C LEU A 169 10.76 0.68 6.78
N VAL A 170 10.52 1.87 6.21
CA VAL A 170 10.70 3.15 6.90
C VAL A 170 9.74 3.27 8.08
N SER A 171 8.45 3.00 7.88
CA SER A 171 7.47 3.08 8.96
C SER A 171 7.77 2.05 10.05
N GLY A 172 8.19 0.84 9.66
CA GLY A 172 8.61 -0.22 10.58
C GLY A 172 9.82 0.15 11.43
N GLN A 173 10.83 0.81 10.85
CA GLN A 173 12.00 1.30 11.59
C GLN A 173 11.59 2.33 12.63
N LEU A 174 10.65 3.21 12.31
CA LEU A 174 10.15 4.22 13.24
C LEU A 174 9.42 3.60 14.44
N ILE A 175 8.85 2.40 14.34
CA ILE A 175 8.29 1.68 15.50
C ILE A 175 9.38 1.40 16.55
N GLY A 176 10.58 1.02 16.12
CA GLY A 176 11.70 0.67 17.02
C GLY A 176 12.36 1.87 17.70
N HIS A 177 11.96 3.11 17.38
CA HIS A 177 12.45 4.35 17.97
C HIS A 177 11.46 4.98 18.97
N VAL A 178 10.32 4.32 19.23
CA VAL A 178 9.31 4.75 20.21
C VAL A 178 9.46 4.01 21.53
#